data_AF-A0A1W9WS13-F1
#
_entry.id   AF-A0A1W9WS13-F1
#
_cell.length_a   1.000
_cell.length_b   1.000
_cell.length_c   1.000
_cell.angle_alpha   90.00
_cell.angle_beta   90.00
_cell.angle_gamma   90.00
#
_symmetry.space_group_name_H-M   'P 1'
#
loop_
_entity.id
_entity.type
_entity.pdbx_description
1 polymer ?
#
loop_
_entity_poly.entity_id
_entity_poly.type
_entity_poly.pdbx_seq_one_letter_code
_entity_poly.pdbx_strand_id
1 'polypeptide(L)'
;MSTQEDFHAFYQTHLEPKLIAFEKQRQSIVGKLTFILFVYGILMIFAILAMITLFMITNENCPSWLSTSTLVLTIIGMIVLTLEVIRFYGRIKAPYKKKIPVKEFQTSQLFKREYGHKVDRWTGDDYVEGTLDNTTMIFSEVHAQEEKTDKEGSYYDTVFKGLFFIFNYDLKFKGVTLVLPNEQSFFSKFVEKLFFWRKTEGRELVKLGDPEIDREFLVYSDNPTMARHVLSTNF
;
A
#
# COMPACT_ATOMS: atom_id res chain seq x y z
N MET A 1 3.14 -11.27 23.88
CA MET A 1 2.20 -12.12 23.11
C MET A 1 3.01 -13.25 22.53
N SER A 2 2.87 -14.46 23.06
CA SER A 2 3.87 -15.52 22.87
C SER A 2 3.37 -16.75 22.10
N THR A 3 2.06 -16.89 21.84
CA THR A 3 1.53 -18.01 21.03
C THR A 3 0.54 -17.55 19.95
N GLN A 4 0.42 -18.33 18.87
CA GLN A 4 -0.55 -18.10 17.79
C GLN A 4 -2.00 -18.11 18.29
N GLU A 5 -2.28 -18.92 19.31
CA GLU A 5 -3.60 -19.02 19.94
C GLU A 5 -3.95 -17.73 20.69
N ASP A 6 -3.00 -17.13 21.42
CA ASP A 6 -3.19 -15.84 22.10
C ASP A 6 -3.51 -14.72 21.11
N PHE A 7 -2.82 -14.70 19.97
CA PHE A 7 -3.09 -13.72 18.92
C PHE A 7 -4.48 -13.94 18.30
N HIS A 8 -4.86 -15.19 18.04
CA HIS A 8 -6.17 -15.51 17.48
C HIS A 8 -7.29 -15.08 18.44
N ALA A 9 -7.15 -15.36 19.74
CA ALA A 9 -8.07 -14.91 20.76
C ALA A 9 -8.16 -13.37 20.82
N PHE A 10 -7.02 -12.68 20.79
CA PHE A 10 -6.99 -11.20 20.75
C PHE A 10 -7.65 -10.64 19.49
N TYR A 11 -7.41 -11.25 18.33
CA TYR A 11 -8.03 -10.85 17.07
C TYR A 11 -9.55 -10.91 17.18
N GLN A 12 -10.10 -12.06 17.61
CA GLN A 12 -11.55 -12.24 17.73
C GLN A 12 -12.18 -11.32 18.78
N THR A 13 -11.50 -11.08 19.90
CA THR A 13 -12.06 -10.32 21.02
C THR A 13 -11.93 -8.80 20.85
N HIS A 14 -10.84 -8.32 20.28
CA HIS A 14 -10.52 -6.89 20.25
C HIS A 14 -10.47 -6.28 18.85
N LEU A 15 -10.01 -7.01 17.84
CA LEU A 15 -9.83 -6.48 16.48
C LEU A 15 -11.08 -6.68 15.62
N GLU A 16 -11.60 -7.89 15.55
CA GLU A 16 -12.73 -8.26 14.71
C GLU A 16 -13.98 -7.38 14.98
N PRO A 17 -14.40 -7.10 16.23
CA PRO A 17 -15.55 -6.24 16.48
C PRO A 17 -15.34 -4.80 15.97
N LYS A 18 -14.10 -4.28 16.07
CA LYS A 18 -13.75 -2.96 15.55
C LYS A 18 -13.74 -2.93 14.03
N LEU A 19 -13.19 -3.97 13.39
CA LEU A 19 -13.18 -4.10 11.93
C LEU A 19 -14.60 -4.18 11.37
N ILE A 20 -15.48 -4.96 12.00
CA ILE A 20 -16.90 -5.04 11.63
C ILE A 20 -17.59 -3.68 11.80
N ALA A 21 -17.31 -2.96 12.88
CA ALA A 21 -17.87 -1.62 13.10
C ALA A 21 -17.41 -0.63 12.02
N PHE A 22 -16.12 -0.63 11.65
CA PHE A 22 -15.58 0.21 10.59
C PHE A 22 -16.14 -0.16 9.21
N GLU A 23 -16.29 -1.45 8.93
CA GLU A 23 -16.89 -1.93 7.68
C GLU A 23 -18.36 -1.50 7.58
N LYS A 24 -19.12 -1.61 8.67
CA LYS A 24 -20.51 -1.12 8.73
C LYS A 24 -20.59 0.40 8.52
N GLN A 25 -19.65 1.16 9.10
CA GLN A 25 -19.57 2.61 8.87
C GLN A 25 -19.28 2.92 7.40
N ARG A 26 -18.33 2.21 6.78
CA ARG A 26 -18.01 2.34 5.35
C ARG A 26 -19.24 2.03 4.49
N GLN A 27 -19.94 0.93 4.75
CA GLN A 27 -21.15 0.55 4.03
C GLN A 27 -22.27 1.61 4.18
N SER A 28 -22.43 2.20 5.36
CA SER A 28 -23.40 3.28 5.57
C SER A 28 -23.08 4.52 4.74
N ILE A 29 -21.80 4.92 4.68
CA ILE A 29 -21.34 6.05 3.86
C ILE A 29 -21.59 5.77 2.38
N VAL A 30 -21.18 4.59 1.90
CA VAL A 30 -21.39 4.19 0.49
C VAL A 30 -22.88 4.16 0.16
N GLY A 31 -23.71 3.60 1.03
CA GLY A 31 -25.17 3.56 0.84
C GLY A 31 -25.79 4.95 0.71
N LYS A 32 -25.45 5.87 1.62
CA LYS A 32 -25.91 7.28 1.55
C LYS A 32 -25.45 7.96 0.26
N LEU A 33 -24.19 7.74 -0.13
CA LEU A 33 -23.62 8.31 -1.36
C LEU A 33 -24.31 7.77 -2.62
N THR A 34 -24.63 6.47 -2.67
CA THR A 34 -25.40 5.88 -3.78
C THR A 34 -26.81 6.43 -3.86
N PHE A 35 -27.47 6.69 -2.73
CA PHE A 35 -28.78 7.34 -2.71
C PHE A 35 -28.71 8.78 -3.22
N ILE A 36 -27.70 9.55 -2.82
CA ILE A 36 -27.47 10.92 -3.33
C ILE A 36 -27.27 10.91 -4.85
N LEU A 37 -26.49 9.96 -5.38
CA LEU A 37 -26.30 9.82 -6.83
C LEU A 37 -27.61 9.47 -7.57
N PHE A 38 -28.45 8.63 -6.97
CA PHE A 38 -29.76 8.31 -7.52
C PHE A 38 -30.67 9.54 -7.59
N VAL A 39 -30.74 10.33 -6.52
CA VAL A 39 -31.49 11.60 -6.49
C VAL A 39 -30.93 12.59 -7.51
N TYR A 40 -29.60 12.71 -7.62
CA TYR A 40 -28.95 13.52 -8.66
C TYR A 40 -29.37 13.09 -10.06
N GLY A 41 -29.40 11.79 -10.35
CA GLY A 41 -29.87 11.26 -11.63
C GLY A 41 -31.31 11.67 -11.95
N ILE A 42 -32.22 11.62 -10.97
CA ILE A 42 -33.60 12.09 -11.12
C ILE A 42 -33.65 13.60 -11.41
N LEU A 43 -32.91 14.41 -10.65
CA LEU A 43 -32.85 15.86 -10.85
C LEU A 43 -32.30 16.21 -12.24
N MET A 44 -31.33 15.45 -12.75
CA MET A 44 -30.80 15.63 -14.10
C MET A 44 -31.85 15.36 -15.17
N ILE A 45 -32.72 14.35 -15.00
CA ILE A 45 -33.84 14.10 -15.93
C ILE A 45 -34.80 15.29 -15.95
N PHE A 46 -35.17 15.81 -14.78
CA PHE A 46 -36.02 17.01 -14.70
C PHE A 46 -35.35 18.24 -15.31
N ALA A 47 -34.05 18.43 -15.11
CA ALA A 47 -33.29 19.52 -15.71
C ALA A 47 -33.26 19.43 -17.24
N ILE A 48 -33.13 18.21 -17.80
CA ILE A 48 -33.18 17.98 -19.25
C ILE A 48 -34.58 18.28 -19.80
N LEU A 49 -35.65 17.83 -19.13
CA LEU A 49 -37.02 18.14 -19.54
C LEU A 49 -37.29 19.65 -19.51
N ALA A 50 -36.88 20.33 -18.43
CA ALA A 50 -36.98 21.78 -18.30
C ALA A 50 -36.20 22.50 -19.42
N MET A 51 -34.99 22.02 -19.72
CA MET A 51 -34.16 22.55 -20.81
C MET A 51 -34.86 22.42 -22.17
N ILE A 52 -35.49 21.27 -22.47
CA ILE A 52 -36.24 21.06 -23.72
C ILE A 52 -37.43 22.03 -23.79
N THR A 53 -38.21 22.17 -22.71
CA THR A 53 -39.35 23.09 -22.69
C THR A 53 -38.93 24.55 -22.87
N LEU A 54 -37.83 24.97 -22.22
CA LEU A 54 -37.27 26.31 -22.36
C LEU A 54 -36.75 26.57 -23.77
N PHE A 55 -36.15 25.56 -24.41
CA PHE A 55 -35.70 25.65 -25.80
C PHE A 55 -36.87 25.87 -26.77
N MET A 56 -37.99 25.16 -26.60
CA MET A 56 -39.18 25.36 -27.44
C MET A 56 -39.71 26.79 -27.32
N ILE A 57 -39.86 27.31 -26.09
CA ILE A 57 -40.35 28.66 -25.82
C ILE A 57 -39.42 29.73 -26.40
N THR A 58 -38.11 29.58 -26.21
CA THR A 58 -37.12 30.56 -26.69
C THR A 58 -36.98 30.56 -28.21
N ASN A 59 -37.12 29.40 -28.86
CA ASN A 59 -37.04 29.30 -30.32
C ASN A 59 -38.23 29.99 -31.02
N GLU A 60 -39.40 30.08 -30.38
CA GLU A 60 -40.55 30.82 -30.91
C GLU A 60 -40.41 32.34 -30.75
N ASN A 61 -39.72 32.81 -29.69
CA ASN A 61 -39.70 34.22 -29.30
C ASN A 61 -38.38 34.96 -29.59
N CYS A 62 -37.28 34.23 -29.83
CA CYS A 62 -35.94 34.79 -30.02
C CYS A 62 -35.28 34.29 -31.31
N PRO A 63 -34.25 34.99 -31.82
CA PRO A 63 -33.43 34.49 -32.93
C PRO A 63 -32.83 33.11 -32.63
N SER A 64 -32.88 32.20 -33.61
CA SER A 64 -32.46 30.80 -33.47
C SER A 64 -31.01 30.59 -33.03
N TRP A 65 -30.10 31.51 -33.39
CA TRP A 65 -28.70 31.43 -32.98
C TRP A 65 -28.52 31.65 -31.47
N LEU A 66 -29.41 32.44 -30.84
CA LEU A 66 -29.37 32.70 -29.41
C LEU A 66 -29.87 31.47 -28.62
N SER A 67 -31.01 30.89 -29.01
CA SER A 67 -31.58 29.69 -28.37
C SER A 67 -30.62 28.49 -28.47
N THR A 68 -30.01 28.27 -29.64
CA THR A 68 -29.04 27.19 -29.84
C THR A 68 -27.77 27.38 -29.00
N SER A 69 -27.24 28.60 -28.89
CA SER A 69 -26.05 28.87 -28.06
C SER A 69 -26.29 28.58 -26.57
N THR A 70 -27.45 28.97 -26.04
CA THR A 70 -27.81 28.72 -24.64
C THR A 70 -27.94 27.23 -24.34
N LEU A 71 -28.57 26.46 -25.25
CA LEU A 71 -28.71 25.02 -25.13
C LEU A 71 -27.34 24.32 -25.11
N VAL A 72 -26.41 24.74 -25.97
CA VAL A 72 -25.05 24.18 -26.00
C VAL A 72 -24.33 24.45 -24.68
N LEU A 73 -24.39 25.68 -24.16
CA LEU A 73 -23.74 26.04 -22.89
C LEU A 73 -24.31 25.26 -21.71
N THR A 74 -25.63 25.07 -21.64
CA THR A 74 -26.27 24.28 -20.57
C THR A 74 -25.88 22.81 -20.64
N ILE A 75 -25.81 22.22 -21.85
CA ILE A 75 -25.36 20.84 -22.04
C ILE A 75 -23.91 20.67 -21.58
N ILE A 76 -23.02 21.61 -21.98
CA ILE A 76 -21.62 21.58 -21.53
C ILE A 76 -21.54 21.66 -20.00
N GLY A 77 -22.30 22.56 -19.38
CA GLY A 77 -22.36 22.68 -17.92
C GLY A 77 -22.81 21.38 -17.23
N MET A 78 -23.86 20.73 -17.76
CA MET A 78 -24.36 19.45 -17.28
C MET A 78 -23.32 18.32 -17.40
N ILE A 79 -22.58 18.28 -18.52
CA ILE A 79 -21.51 17.29 -18.73
C ILE A 79 -20.38 17.51 -17.72
N VAL A 80 -19.91 18.75 -17.56
CA VAL A 80 -18.85 19.09 -16.60
C VAL A 80 -19.26 18.72 -15.18
N LEU A 81 -20.48 19.09 -14.76
CA LEU A 81 -21.01 18.74 -13.45
C LEU A 81 -21.04 17.22 -13.23
N THR A 82 -21.52 16.48 -14.22
CA THR A 82 -21.62 15.01 -14.15
C THR A 82 -20.23 14.37 -14.05
N LEU A 83 -19.23 14.87 -14.78
CA LEU A 83 -17.86 14.40 -14.69
C LEU A 83 -17.26 14.64 -13.29
N GLU A 84 -17.50 15.81 -12.69
CA GLU A 84 -17.05 16.11 -11.33
C GLU A 84 -17.71 15.20 -10.29
N VAL A 85 -19.01 14.94 -10.41
CA VAL A 85 -19.73 14.00 -9.53
C VAL A 85 -19.18 12.58 -9.65
N ILE A 86 -18.92 12.09 -10.86
CA ILE A 86 -18.33 10.76 -11.09
C ILE A 86 -16.92 10.69 -10.51
N ARG A 87 -16.09 11.72 -10.71
CA ARG A 87 -14.74 11.79 -10.13
C ARG A 87 -14.78 11.77 -8.61
N PHE A 88 -15.68 12.55 -8.01
CA PHE A 88 -15.88 12.59 -6.56
C PHE A 88 -16.30 11.22 -6.00
N TYR A 89 -17.28 10.57 -6.62
CA TYR A 89 -17.69 9.21 -6.26
C TYR A 89 -16.53 8.21 -6.37
N GLY A 90 -15.77 8.29 -7.46
CA GLY A 90 -14.57 7.48 -7.68
C GLY A 90 -13.53 7.65 -6.58
N ARG A 91 -13.27 8.89 -6.12
CA ARG A 91 -12.32 9.16 -5.03
C ARG A 91 -12.76 8.57 -3.69
N ILE A 92 -14.06 8.59 -3.39
CA ILE A 92 -14.59 8.05 -2.11
C ILE A 92 -14.62 6.52 -2.13
N LYS A 93 -14.97 5.91 -3.27
CA LYS A 93 -15.06 4.45 -3.38
C LYS A 93 -13.69 3.79 -3.60
N ALA A 94 -12.73 4.50 -4.17
CA ALA A 94 -11.42 3.93 -4.44
C ALA A 94 -10.76 3.47 -3.12
N PRO A 95 -10.23 2.22 -3.07
CA PRO A 95 -9.46 1.77 -1.93
C PRO A 95 -8.24 2.68 -1.75
N TYR A 96 -7.80 2.83 -0.51
CA TYR A 96 -6.67 3.69 -0.15
C TYR A 96 -5.35 3.02 -0.60
N LYS A 97 -5.02 3.15 -1.89
CA LYS A 97 -3.83 2.54 -2.53
C LYS A 97 -2.51 3.20 -2.15
N LYS A 98 -2.39 3.76 -0.95
CA LYS A 98 -1.10 4.22 -0.45
C LYS A 98 -0.28 2.97 -0.14
N LYS A 99 1.02 3.05 -0.44
CA LYS A 99 1.98 1.98 -0.22
C LYS A 99 3.33 2.57 0.15
N ILE A 100 4.19 1.75 0.74
CA ILE A 100 5.56 2.14 1.02
C ILE A 100 6.28 2.46 -0.32
N PRO A 101 7.02 3.57 -0.42
CA PRO A 101 7.81 3.87 -1.61
C PRO A 101 8.88 2.81 -1.87
N VAL A 102 9.12 2.48 -3.15
CA VAL A 102 10.17 1.52 -3.53
C VAL A 102 11.56 1.89 -2.99
N LYS A 103 11.84 3.20 -2.82
CA LYS A 103 13.09 3.68 -2.25
C LYS A 103 13.31 3.18 -0.82
N GLU A 104 12.28 3.22 0.02
CA GLU A 104 12.35 2.71 1.39
C GLU A 104 12.61 1.20 1.39
N PHE A 105 11.91 0.46 0.53
CA PHE A 105 12.16 -0.98 0.35
C PHE A 105 13.61 -1.26 -0.07
N GLN A 106 14.17 -0.47 -0.98
CA GLN A 106 15.57 -0.60 -1.41
C GLN A 106 16.57 -0.25 -0.31
N THR A 107 16.24 0.69 0.59
CA THR A 107 17.12 1.05 1.72
C THR A 107 17.31 -0.09 2.73
N SER A 108 16.40 -1.07 2.77
CA SER A 108 16.50 -2.26 3.64
C SER A 108 17.79 -3.06 3.40
N GLN A 109 18.42 -2.92 2.23
CA GLN A 109 19.54 -3.75 1.80
C GLN A 109 19.22 -5.26 1.75
N LEU A 110 17.95 -5.66 1.83
CA LEU A 110 17.56 -7.07 1.74
C LEU A 110 17.46 -7.55 0.29
N PHE A 111 17.15 -6.65 -0.65
CA PHE A 111 16.84 -6.98 -2.05
C PHE A 111 17.57 -6.05 -3.04
N LYS A 112 18.87 -5.79 -2.84
CA LYS A 112 19.63 -4.90 -3.73
C LYS A 112 19.82 -5.49 -5.14
N ARG A 113 19.98 -4.58 -6.09
CA ARG A 113 20.39 -4.88 -7.47
C ARG A 113 21.74 -5.57 -7.57
N GLU A 114 22.68 -5.21 -6.71
CA GLU A 114 24.00 -5.85 -6.63
C GLU A 114 23.90 -7.34 -6.27
N TYR A 115 22.80 -7.76 -5.65
CA TYR A 115 22.54 -9.16 -5.33
C TYR A 115 21.91 -9.91 -6.49
N GLY A 116 21.41 -9.21 -7.51
CA GLY A 116 20.75 -9.80 -8.69
C GLY A 116 19.33 -9.33 -8.91
N HIS A 117 18.78 -8.48 -8.02
CA HIS A 117 17.37 -8.08 -8.06
C HIS A 117 17.15 -6.67 -8.56
N LYS A 118 16.53 -6.52 -9.72
CA LYS A 118 16.09 -5.20 -10.21
C LYS A 118 14.57 -5.12 -10.05
N VAL A 119 14.11 -4.28 -9.14
CA VAL A 119 12.66 -4.06 -8.97
C VAL A 119 12.16 -3.20 -10.13
N ASP A 120 11.65 -3.85 -11.18
CA ASP A 120 11.10 -3.22 -12.38
C ASP A 120 9.62 -2.87 -12.22
N ARG A 121 8.89 -3.67 -11.44
CA ARG A 121 7.49 -3.43 -11.11
C ARG A 121 7.28 -3.43 -9.59
N TRP A 122 6.56 -2.42 -9.12
CA TRP A 122 6.29 -2.17 -7.70
C TRP A 122 4.80 -1.88 -7.46
N THR A 123 4.11 -2.85 -6.88
CA THR A 123 2.71 -2.73 -6.43
C THR A 123 2.62 -2.91 -4.93
N GLY A 124 1.49 -2.49 -4.35
CA GLY A 124 1.28 -2.55 -2.92
C GLY A 124 -0.01 -1.83 -2.52
N ASP A 125 -0.47 -2.12 -1.32
CA ASP A 125 -1.68 -1.57 -0.71
C ASP A 125 -1.53 -1.55 0.82
N ASP A 126 -2.61 -1.19 1.52
CA ASP A 126 -2.72 -1.33 2.98
C ASP A 126 -1.62 -0.60 3.77
N TYR A 127 -1.25 0.60 3.30
CA TYR A 127 -0.33 1.44 4.05
C TYR A 127 -0.95 1.89 5.38
N VAL A 128 -0.27 1.55 6.47
CA VAL A 128 -0.56 1.98 7.83
C VAL A 128 0.68 2.63 8.41
N GLU A 129 0.48 3.76 9.09
CA GLU A 129 1.53 4.50 9.78
C GLU A 129 1.00 4.88 11.16
N GLY A 130 1.84 4.71 12.18
CA GLY A 130 1.53 5.06 13.55
C GLY A 130 2.78 5.09 14.41
N THR A 131 2.61 5.55 15.64
CA THR A 131 3.68 5.60 16.63
C THR A 131 3.24 4.79 17.84
N LEU A 132 4.10 3.87 18.27
CA LEU A 132 3.95 3.13 19.52
C LEU A 132 5.06 3.62 20.45
N ASP A 133 4.66 4.24 21.56
CA ASP A 133 5.56 4.95 22.47
C ASP A 133 6.41 5.99 21.72
N ASN A 134 7.71 5.74 21.57
CA ASN A 134 8.65 6.59 20.81
C ASN A 134 9.11 5.96 19.49
N THR A 135 8.50 4.84 19.07
CA THR A 135 8.87 4.14 17.83
C THR A 135 7.81 4.36 16.77
N THR A 136 8.20 5.00 15.67
CA THR A 136 7.31 5.11 14.50
C THR A 136 7.36 3.80 13.72
N MET A 137 6.19 3.25 13.43
CA MET A 137 6.01 2.04 12.64
C MET A 137 5.20 2.37 11.38
N ILE A 138 5.72 1.94 10.24
CA ILE A 138 5.02 1.99 8.96
C ILE A 138 4.99 0.56 8.41
N PHE A 139 3.85 0.12 7.91
CA PHE A 139 3.76 -1.13 7.17
C PHE A 139 2.80 -1.06 6.00
N SER A 140 2.99 -1.93 5.01
CA SER A 140 2.17 -2.01 3.79
C SER A 140 2.36 -3.38 3.16
N GLU A 141 1.32 -3.93 2.54
CA GLU A 141 1.52 -5.07 1.62
C GLU A 141 2.24 -4.54 0.38
N VAL A 142 3.33 -5.19 0.00
CA VAL A 142 4.12 -4.81 -1.17
C VAL A 142 4.45 -6.03 -2.02
N HIS A 143 4.52 -5.80 -3.33
CA HIS A 143 4.90 -6.78 -4.32
C HIS A 143 5.96 -6.19 -5.24
N ALA A 144 7.19 -6.67 -5.05
CA ALA A 144 8.34 -6.37 -5.88
C ALA A 144 8.50 -7.45 -6.95
N GLN A 145 8.60 -7.03 -8.20
CA GLN A 145 8.82 -7.92 -9.33
C GLN A 145 9.99 -7.43 -10.19
N GLU A 146 10.76 -8.38 -10.70
CA GLU A 146 11.85 -8.14 -11.65
C GLU A 146 11.44 -8.64 -13.03
N GLU A 147 11.82 -7.91 -14.08
CA GLU A 147 11.60 -8.35 -15.45
C GLU A 147 12.73 -9.30 -15.86
N LYS A 148 12.36 -10.50 -16.32
CA LYS A 148 13.26 -11.48 -16.92
C LYS A 148 12.92 -11.65 -18.37
N THR A 149 13.95 -11.80 -19.20
CA THR A 149 13.81 -12.09 -20.62
C THR A 149 14.36 -13.48 -20.90
N ASP A 150 13.57 -14.32 -21.55
CA ASP A 150 13.98 -15.62 -22.06
C ASP A 150 13.84 -15.67 -23.59
N LYS A 151 13.91 -16.88 -24.16
CA LYS A 151 13.80 -17.08 -25.61
C LYS A 151 12.37 -16.89 -26.14
N GLU A 152 11.36 -16.92 -25.28
CA GLU A 152 9.93 -16.88 -25.61
C GLU A 152 9.31 -15.50 -25.32
N GLY A 153 9.94 -14.68 -24.47
CA GLY A 153 9.56 -13.28 -24.25
C GLY A 153 10.07 -12.68 -22.94
N SER A 154 9.49 -11.54 -22.56
CA SER A 154 9.67 -10.96 -21.23
C SER A 154 8.56 -11.42 -20.28
N TYR A 155 8.91 -11.83 -19.07
CA TYR A 155 7.99 -12.12 -17.97
C TYR A 155 8.45 -11.45 -16.67
N TYR A 156 7.54 -11.34 -15.70
CA TYR A 156 7.84 -10.77 -14.40
C TYR A 156 7.95 -11.87 -13.34
N ASP A 157 9.11 -11.94 -12.68
CA ASP A 157 9.35 -12.84 -11.56
C ASP A 157 9.20 -12.11 -10.23
N THR A 158 8.77 -12.82 -9.19
CA THR A 158 8.52 -12.20 -7.88
C THR A 158 9.80 -12.20 -7.04
N VAL A 159 10.23 -11.00 -6.65
CA VAL A 159 11.37 -10.81 -5.72
C VAL A 159 10.89 -10.86 -4.27
N PHE A 160 9.78 -10.20 -3.98
CA PHE A 160 9.16 -10.17 -2.66
C PHE A 160 7.66 -9.93 -2.81
N LYS A 161 6.85 -10.66 -2.05
CA LYS A 161 5.42 -10.41 -1.92
C LYS A 161 4.98 -10.68 -0.49
N GLY A 162 4.48 -9.65 0.18
CA GLY A 162 4.00 -9.79 1.55
C GLY A 162 3.97 -8.46 2.30
N LEU A 163 3.82 -8.55 3.61
CA LEU A 163 3.79 -7.40 4.50
C LEU A 163 5.21 -6.91 4.77
N PHE A 164 5.49 -5.63 4.48
CA PHE A 164 6.79 -5.01 4.72
C PHE A 164 6.68 -3.95 5.80
N PHE A 165 7.54 -4.04 6.81
CA PHE A 165 7.55 -3.13 7.97
C PHE A 165 8.80 -2.25 7.96
N ILE A 166 8.63 -1.01 8.41
CA ILE A 166 9.69 -0.06 8.71
C ILE A 166 9.47 0.40 10.15
N PHE A 167 10.48 0.22 10.98
CA PHE A 167 10.51 0.70 12.35
C PHE A 167 11.57 1.77 12.47
N ASN A 168 11.21 2.92 13.04
CA ASN A 168 12.13 3.99 13.36
C ASN A 168 12.19 4.14 14.88
N TYR A 169 13.24 3.58 15.47
CA TYR A 169 13.51 3.65 16.91
C TYR A 169 14.16 4.99 17.25
N ASP A 170 13.82 5.54 18.41
CA ASP A 170 14.51 6.70 19.00
C ASP A 170 15.86 6.28 19.64
N LEU A 171 16.70 5.59 18.85
CA LEU A 171 18.03 5.16 19.23
C LEU A 171 19.04 5.63 18.18
N LYS A 172 20.08 6.32 18.63
CA LYS A 172 21.18 6.74 17.75
C LYS A 172 22.21 5.63 17.67
N PHE A 173 22.26 4.93 16.54
CA PHE A 173 23.29 3.95 16.25
C PHE A 173 23.95 4.21 14.89
N LYS A 174 25.15 3.65 14.71
CA LYS A 174 25.90 3.70 13.45
C LYS A 174 26.26 2.28 13.03
N GLY A 175 26.11 2.02 11.74
CA GLY A 175 26.36 0.73 11.14
C GLY A 175 25.08 0.13 10.56
N VAL A 176 25.25 -0.96 9.83
CA VAL A 176 24.19 -1.76 9.23
C VAL A 176 24.27 -3.15 9.82
N THR A 177 23.14 -3.63 10.34
CA THR A 177 22.97 -4.99 10.82
C THR A 177 21.91 -5.68 9.96
N LEU A 178 22.26 -6.81 9.34
CA LEU A 178 21.36 -7.66 8.59
C LEU A 178 21.00 -8.88 9.44
N VAL A 179 19.72 -9.10 9.65
CA VAL A 179 19.18 -10.28 10.33
C VAL A 179 18.45 -11.10 9.29
N LEU A 180 18.92 -12.33 9.07
CA LEU A 180 18.39 -13.24 8.05
C LEU A 180 17.94 -14.54 8.73
N PRO A 181 16.87 -15.19 8.26
CA PRO A 181 16.47 -16.49 8.80
C PRO A 181 17.58 -17.52 8.59
N ASN A 182 17.78 -18.39 9.56
CA ASN A 182 18.70 -19.51 9.45
C ASN A 182 18.02 -20.61 8.59
N GLU A 183 18.67 -21.01 7.49
CA GLU A 183 18.12 -21.77 6.34
C GLU A 183 17.53 -23.18 6.65
N GLN A 184 17.36 -23.59 7.91
CA GLN A 184 16.83 -24.92 8.20
C GLN A 184 15.35 -25.10 7.87
N SER A 185 14.54 -24.04 7.77
CA SER A 185 13.08 -24.23 7.71
C SER A 185 12.28 -23.65 6.54
N PHE A 186 12.70 -22.67 5.71
CA PHE A 186 11.67 -22.04 4.84
C PHE A 186 11.96 -21.65 3.38
N PHE A 187 13.17 -21.45 2.86
CA PHE A 187 13.33 -21.09 1.44
C PHE A 187 14.57 -21.73 0.79
N SER A 188 14.59 -21.76 -0.55
CA SER A 188 15.31 -22.70 -1.41
C SER A 188 16.85 -22.68 -1.31
N LYS A 189 17.44 -23.82 -0.92
CA LYS A 189 18.86 -24.08 -0.59
C LYS A 189 19.96 -23.79 -1.63
N PHE A 190 19.65 -23.29 -2.83
CA PHE A 190 20.69 -23.13 -3.89
C PHE A 190 20.79 -21.71 -4.43
N VAL A 191 19.67 -20.99 -4.59
CA VAL A 191 19.67 -19.59 -5.03
C VAL A 191 20.06 -18.68 -3.86
N GLU A 192 19.71 -19.01 -2.62
CA GLU A 192 20.06 -18.16 -1.46
C GLU A 192 21.57 -18.04 -1.22
N LYS A 193 22.35 -19.14 -1.31
CA LYS A 193 23.77 -19.15 -0.90
C LYS A 193 24.67 -18.15 -1.65
N LEU A 194 24.43 -17.94 -2.95
CA LEU A 194 25.20 -16.98 -3.76
C LEU A 194 24.78 -15.53 -3.47
N PHE A 195 23.51 -15.30 -3.17
CA PHE A 195 22.96 -14.00 -2.81
C PHE A 195 23.33 -13.63 -1.36
N PHE A 196 23.40 -14.61 -0.45
CA PHE A 196 23.84 -14.47 0.94
C PHE A 196 25.28 -13.97 1.03
N TRP A 197 26.21 -14.52 0.25
CA TRP A 197 27.62 -14.09 0.29
C TRP A 197 27.79 -12.63 -0.14
N ARG A 198 27.06 -12.20 -1.18
CA ARG A 198 27.08 -10.79 -1.64
C ARG A 198 26.36 -9.84 -0.66
N LYS A 199 25.30 -10.30 0.01
CA LYS A 199 24.59 -9.54 1.06
C LYS A 199 25.46 -9.25 2.28
N THR A 200 26.38 -10.16 2.59
CA THR A 200 27.18 -10.15 3.82
C THR A 200 28.60 -9.62 3.60
N GLU A 201 28.95 -9.23 2.38
CA GLU A 201 30.23 -8.60 2.06
C GLU A 201 30.47 -7.33 2.91
N GLY A 202 31.65 -7.25 3.54
CA GLY A 202 32.01 -6.17 4.46
C GLY A 202 31.35 -6.25 5.85
N ARG A 203 30.72 -7.37 6.19
CA ARG A 203 30.06 -7.59 7.49
C ARG A 203 30.53 -8.88 8.14
N GLU A 204 30.62 -8.86 9.47
CA GLU A 204 31.02 -10.01 10.27
C GLU A 204 29.79 -10.71 10.85
N LEU A 205 29.84 -12.03 10.96
CA LEU A 205 28.80 -12.81 11.64
C LEU A 205 28.87 -12.53 13.15
N VAL A 206 27.78 -12.04 13.72
CA VAL A 206 27.64 -11.67 15.13
C VAL A 206 26.82 -12.74 15.84
N LYS A 207 27.35 -13.30 16.92
CA LYS A 207 26.58 -14.09 17.88
C LYS A 207 26.03 -13.17 18.97
N LEU A 208 24.72 -13.23 19.19
CA LEU A 208 24.03 -12.39 20.16
C LEU A 208 24.08 -12.97 21.57
N GLY A 209 24.37 -14.28 21.71
CA GLY A 209 24.44 -14.96 23.00
C GLY A 209 23.08 -15.40 23.53
N ASP A 210 22.02 -15.20 22.75
CA ASP A 210 20.69 -15.76 22.96
C ASP A 210 20.56 -17.05 22.12
N PRO A 211 20.48 -18.23 22.75
CA PRO A 211 20.40 -19.51 22.03
C PRO A 211 19.18 -19.63 21.10
N GLU A 212 18.07 -18.95 21.39
CA GLU A 212 16.87 -19.00 20.56
C GLU A 212 17.08 -18.17 19.29
N ILE A 213 17.54 -16.92 19.44
CA ILE A 213 17.80 -16.04 18.28
C ILE A 213 18.94 -16.59 17.43
N ASP A 214 20.04 -17.04 18.04
CA ASP A 214 21.19 -17.58 17.32
C ASP A 214 20.89 -18.92 16.62
N ARG A 215 19.78 -19.59 16.97
CA ARG A 215 19.26 -20.79 16.29
C ARG A 215 18.42 -20.41 15.08
N GLU A 216 17.50 -19.47 15.23
CA GLU A 216 16.52 -19.10 14.19
C GLU A 216 17.07 -18.08 13.18
N PHE A 217 18.10 -17.32 13.53
CA PHE A 217 18.61 -16.21 12.72
C PHE A 217 20.13 -16.18 12.60
N LEU A 218 20.60 -15.67 11.45
CA LEU A 218 21.98 -15.30 11.18
C LEU A 218 22.09 -13.78 11.17
N VAL A 219 22.96 -13.23 12.02
CA VAL A 219 23.13 -11.78 12.19
C VAL A 219 24.48 -11.36 11.63
N TYR A 220 24.49 -10.46 10.65
CA TYR A 220 25.70 -9.91 10.05
C TYR A 220 25.77 -8.40 10.28
N SER A 221 26.90 -7.87 10.71
CA SER A 221 27.04 -6.42 10.89
C SER A 221 28.43 -5.88 10.55
N ASP A 222 28.47 -4.63 10.10
CA ASP A 222 29.71 -3.84 9.99
C ASP A 222 30.12 -3.20 11.34
N ASN A 223 29.26 -3.30 12.37
CA ASN A 223 29.52 -2.86 13.72
C ASN A 223 28.97 -3.86 14.75
N PRO A 224 29.71 -4.97 15.00
CA PRO A 224 29.26 -6.04 15.90
C PRO A 224 28.89 -5.59 17.31
N THR A 225 29.57 -4.56 17.84
CA THR A 225 29.27 -3.99 19.16
C THR A 225 27.89 -3.34 19.17
N MET A 226 27.59 -2.53 18.15
CA MET A 226 26.27 -1.90 18.03
C MET A 226 25.16 -2.90 17.71
N ALA A 227 25.44 -3.93 16.90
CA ALA A 227 24.47 -4.98 16.62
C ALA A 227 23.99 -5.67 17.90
N ARG A 228 24.93 -6.02 18.81
CA ARG A 228 24.57 -6.60 20.11
C ARG A 228 23.77 -5.63 20.97
N HIS A 229 24.15 -4.35 21.00
CA HIS A 229 23.42 -3.33 21.76
C HIS A 229 21.98 -3.12 21.25
N VAL A 230 21.78 -3.10 19.93
CA VAL A 230 20.46 -2.86 19.32
C VAL A 230 19.55 -4.09 19.44
N LEU A 231 20.13 -5.31 19.36
CA LEU A 231 19.38 -6.57 19.36
C LEU A 231 19.32 -7.25 20.72
N SER A 232 20.02 -6.76 21.74
CA SER A 232 19.91 -7.32 23.09
C SER A 232 18.55 -6.98 23.70
N THR A 233 17.91 -7.98 24.29
CA THR A 233 16.62 -7.88 24.99
C THR A 233 16.71 -7.14 26.34
N ASN A 234 17.91 -6.74 26.77
CA ASN A 234 18.14 -6.02 28.02
C ASN A 234 17.95 -4.52 27.81
N PHE A 235 16.71 -4.05 28.02
CA PHE A 235 16.41 -2.66 28.35
C PHE A 235 16.45 -2.45 29.86
#